data_AF-A0A662UDA2-F1
#
_entry.id   AF-A0A662UDA2-F1
#
_cell.length_a   1.000
_cell.length_b   1.000
_cell.length_c   1.000
_cell.angle_alpha   90.00
_cell.angle_beta   90.00
_cell.angle_gamma   90.00
#
_symmetry.space_group_name_H-M   'P 1'
#
loop_
_entity.id
_entity.type
_entity.pdbx_description
1 polymer ?
#
loop_
_entity_poly.entity_id
_entity_poly.type
_entity_poly.pdbx_seq_one_letter_code
_entity_poly.pdbx_strand_id
1 'polypeptide(L)'
;MGVRKVSVSLPEDMLRKIDEIALELGISRSELITWVLEEKFGKRRVKEERYPTALWRLRSVGYLKYRTPRYPYRRIRGDWIVEEIRE
;
A
#
# COMPACT_ATOMS: atom_id res chain seq x y z
N MET A 1 -1.71 -11.28 4.56
CA MET A 1 -0.54 -11.00 5.44
C MET A 1 -0.62 -11.94 6.63
N GLY A 2 0.47 -12.59 7.01
CA GLY A 2 0.48 -13.48 8.18
C GLY A 2 0.52 -12.69 9.49
N VAL A 3 -0.22 -13.15 10.50
CA VAL A 3 -0.17 -12.59 11.86
C VAL A 3 0.91 -13.34 12.63
N ARG A 4 1.83 -12.62 13.28
CA ARG A 4 2.82 -13.18 14.21
C ARG A 4 2.53 -12.68 15.62
N LYS A 5 2.53 -13.58 16.59
CA LYS A 5 2.36 -13.23 18.00
C LYS A 5 3.67 -12.70 18.56
N VAL A 6 3.61 -11.56 19.24
CA VAL A 6 4.74 -10.97 19.98
C VAL A 6 4.34 -10.91 21.45
N SER A 7 5.23 -11.34 22.34
CA SER A 7 5.07 -11.19 23.78
C SER A 7 6.01 -10.08 24.26
N VAL A 8 5.45 -9.09 24.97
CA VAL A 8 6.20 -7.92 25.47
C VAL A 8 5.85 -7.73 26.94
N SER A 9 6.86 -7.48 27.77
CA SER A 9 6.65 -7.08 29.17
C SER A 9 6.36 -5.58 29.23
N LEU A 10 5.26 -5.20 29.87
CA LEU A 10 4.85 -3.81 30.08
C LEU A 10 4.73 -3.51 31.58
N PRO A 11 4.97 -2.27 32.02
CA PRO A 11 4.61 -1.83 33.36
C PRO A 11 3.13 -2.09 33.66
N GLU A 12 2.81 -2.50 34.89
CA GLU A 12 1.46 -2.93 35.24
C GLU A 12 0.45 -1.77 35.19
N ASP A 13 0.87 -0.59 35.60
CA ASP A 13 0.09 0.65 35.51
C ASP A 13 -0.24 1.03 34.05
N MET A 14 0.70 0.79 33.13
CA MET A 14 0.49 1.02 31.70
C MET A 14 -0.51 0.01 31.13
N LEU A 15 -0.41 -1.26 31.52
CA LEU A 15 -1.33 -2.30 31.05
C LEU A 15 -2.77 -2.01 31.49
N ARG A 16 -2.96 -1.55 32.74
CA ARG A 16 -4.29 -1.15 33.24
C ARG A 16 -4.90 -0.01 32.42
N LYS A 17 -4.12 1.02 32.08
CA LYS A 17 -4.60 2.12 31.22
C LYS A 17 -4.99 1.64 29.83
N ILE A 18 -4.23 0.69 29.25
CA ILE A 18 -4.57 0.10 27.95
C ILE A 18 -5.90 -0.66 28.04
N ASP A 19 -6.13 -1.41 29.13
CA ASP A 19 -7.37 -2.14 29.34
C ASP A 19 -8.59 -1.22 29.52
N GLU A 20 -8.44 -0.14 30.28
CA GLU A 20 -9.49 0.88 30.45
C GLU A 20 -9.87 1.53 29.13
N ILE A 21 -8.89 2.00 28.35
CA ILE A 21 -9.13 2.62 27.04
C ILE A 21 -9.74 1.63 26.04
N ALA A 22 -9.28 0.38 26.05
CA ALA A 22 -9.85 -0.67 25.19
C ALA A 22 -11.33 -0.92 25.53
N LEU A 23 -11.67 -0.91 26.82
CA LEU A 23 -13.04 -1.07 27.29
C LEU A 23 -13.92 0.12 26.88
N GLU A 24 -13.44 1.36 27.06
CA GLU A 24 -14.16 2.57 26.67
C GLU A 24 -14.45 2.64 25.17
N LEU A 25 -13.50 2.19 24.34
CA LEU A 25 -13.64 2.15 22.89
C LEU A 25 -14.39 0.91 22.37
N GLY A 26 -14.64 -0.08 23.22
CA GLY A 26 -15.30 -1.34 22.83
C GLY A 26 -14.46 -2.20 21.86
N ILE A 27 -13.13 -2.05 21.88
CA ILE A 27 -12.21 -2.77 20.99
C ILE A 27 -11.31 -3.72 21.78
N SER A 28 -10.68 -4.67 21.08
CA SER A 28 -9.72 -5.56 21.74
C SER A 28 -8.40 -4.83 22.06
N ARG A 29 -7.69 -5.27 23.11
CA ARG A 29 -6.33 -4.76 23.44
C ARG A 29 -5.40 -4.80 22.23
N SER A 30 -5.43 -5.91 21.49
CA SER A 30 -4.57 -6.11 20.31
C SER A 30 -4.89 -5.12 19.21
N GLU A 31 -6.17 -4.80 19.03
CA GLU A 31 -6.62 -3.81 18.05
C GLU A 31 -6.21 -2.40 18.46
N LEU A 32 -6.39 -2.02 19.74
CA LEU A 32 -5.90 -0.76 20.30
C LEU A 32 -4.38 -0.61 20.11
N ILE A 33 -3.61 -1.64 20.47
CA ILE A 33 -2.15 -1.64 20.33
C ILE A 33 -1.77 -1.52 18.84
N THR A 34 -2.45 -2.26 17.96
CA THR A 34 -2.17 -2.19 16.51
C THR A 34 -2.46 -0.80 15.97
N TRP A 35 -3.59 -0.19 16.37
CA TRP A 35 -3.97 1.15 15.95
C TRP A 35 -2.92 2.19 16.37
N VAL A 36 -2.46 2.16 17.63
CA VAL A 36 -1.40 3.05 18.12
C VAL A 36 -0.08 2.81 17.38
N LEU A 37 0.29 1.55 17.12
CA LEU A 37 1.48 1.22 16.35
C LEU A 37 1.37 1.71 14.90
N GLU A 38 0.21 1.60 14.26
CA GLU A 38 -0.04 2.14 12.91
C GLU A 38 0.01 3.67 12.89
N GLU A 39 -0.47 4.35 13.92
CA GLU A 39 -0.40 5.80 14.03
C GLU A 39 1.07 6.26 14.19
N LYS A 40 1.85 5.57 15.04
CA LYS A 40 3.25 5.94 15.33
C LYS A 40 4.22 5.59 14.22
N PHE A 41 4.11 4.40 13.64
CA PHE A 41 5.02 3.94 12.59
C PHE A 41 4.50 4.25 11.17
N GLY A 42 3.31 4.84 11.08
CA GLY A 42 2.54 4.93 9.85
C GLY A 42 2.01 3.56 9.43
N LYS A 43 0.93 3.55 8.64
CA LYS A 43 0.67 2.38 7.80
C LYS A 43 1.93 2.19 6.98
N ARG A 44 2.56 1.02 7.08
CA ARG A 44 3.65 0.61 6.20
C ARG A 44 3.13 0.94 4.81
N ARG A 45 3.60 2.05 4.22
CA ARG A 45 3.50 2.24 2.79
C ARG A 45 4.35 1.09 2.33
N VAL A 46 3.69 -0.02 2.01
CA VAL A 46 4.22 -0.94 1.03
C VAL A 46 4.48 0.02 -0.11
N LYS A 47 5.73 0.48 -0.23
CA LYS A 47 6.25 0.87 -1.53
C LYS A 47 5.90 -0.38 -2.31
N GLU A 48 4.80 -0.32 -3.05
CA GLU A 48 4.60 -1.23 -4.16
C GLU A 48 5.97 -1.15 -4.82
N GLU A 49 6.75 -2.22 -4.76
CA GLU A 49 7.94 -2.36 -5.57
C GLU A 49 7.39 -2.36 -6.99
N ARG A 50 7.10 -1.16 -7.50
CA ARG A 50 6.81 -0.92 -8.89
C ARG A 50 8.17 -1.03 -9.51
N TYR A 51 8.51 -2.26 -9.85
CA TYR A 51 9.55 -2.56 -10.80
C TYR A 51 9.42 -1.57 -11.96
N PRO A 52 10.50 -0.92 -12.40
CA PRO A 52 10.46 0.10 -13.42
C PRO A 52 10.20 -0.54 -14.78
N THR A 53 9.03 -1.13 -14.95
CA THR A 53 8.49 -1.53 -16.25
C THR A 53 7.84 -0.29 -16.83
N ALA A 54 8.08 0.02 -18.11
CA ALA A 54 7.58 1.23 -18.79
C ALA A 54 6.09 1.56 -18.52
N LEU A 55 5.31 0.54 -18.13
CA LEU A 55 3.95 0.61 -17.61
C LEU A 55 3.72 1.60 -16.44
N TRP A 56 4.71 1.86 -15.58
CA TRP A 56 4.50 2.79 -14.44
C TRP A 56 4.35 4.24 -14.90
N ARG A 57 5.07 4.66 -15.95
CA ARG A 57 4.93 5.98 -16.59
C ARG A 57 3.54 6.15 -17.22
N LEU A 58 2.98 5.07 -17.77
CA LEU A 58 1.63 5.08 -18.36
C LEU A 58 0.51 5.25 -17.33
N ARG A 59 0.79 4.99 -16.04
CA ARG A 59 -0.20 5.13 -14.95
C ARG A 59 -0.18 6.51 -14.30
N SER A 60 0.97 7.20 -14.30
CA SER A 60 1.13 8.54 -13.70
C SER A 60 0.51 9.65 -14.52
N VAL A 61 0.46 9.48 -15.85
CA VAL A 61 -0.28 10.39 -16.73
C VAL A 61 -1.68 9.79 -16.86
N GLY A 62 -2.71 10.44 -16.32
CA GLY A 62 -4.08 9.94 -16.16
C GLY A 62 -4.86 9.64 -17.46
N TYR A 63 -4.22 9.10 -18.50
CA TYR A 63 -4.76 8.92 -19.84
C TYR A 63 -5.10 7.49 -20.22
N LEU A 64 -5.08 6.51 -19.31
CA LEU A 64 -5.42 5.12 -19.67
C LEU A 64 -6.61 4.57 -18.88
N LYS A 65 -7.77 5.19 -19.13
CA LYS A 65 -9.07 4.49 -19.15
C LYS A 65 -9.34 3.91 -20.55
N TYR A 66 -8.32 3.40 -21.24
CA TYR A 66 -8.55 2.69 -22.50
C TYR A 66 -8.67 1.20 -22.23
N ARG A 67 -9.85 0.67 -22.57
CA ARG A 67 -10.11 -0.78 -22.61
C ARG A 67 -8.97 -1.43 -23.38
N THR A 68 -8.27 -2.36 -22.73
CA THR A 68 -7.21 -3.16 -23.34
C THR A 68 -7.69 -3.67 -24.70
N PRO A 69 -6.97 -3.41 -25.80
CA PRO A 69 -7.34 -3.93 -27.10
C PRO A 69 -7.38 -5.46 -27.01
N ARG A 70 -8.57 -6.05 -27.13
CA ARG A 70 -8.70 -7.49 -27.29
C ARG A 70 -8.25 -7.82 -28.71
N TYR A 71 -7.12 -8.51 -28.84
CA TYR A 71 -6.62 -9.05 -30.10
C TYR A 71 -7.63 -10.10 -30.66
N PRO A 72 -7.84 -10.28 -31.99
CA PRO A 72 -6.88 -10.07 -33.08
C PRO A 72 -7.41 -9.31 -34.31
N TYR A 73 -7.83 -8.04 -34.21
CA TYR A 73 -8.34 -7.33 -35.41
C TYR A 73 -7.67 -6.02 -35.80
N ARG A 74 -6.68 -5.52 -35.07
CA ARG A 74 -5.92 -4.33 -35.50
C ARG A 74 -4.42 -4.53 -35.33
N ARG A 75 -3.77 -4.97 -36.42
CA ARG A 75 -2.32 -4.80 -36.60
C ARG A 75 -2.08 -3.32 -36.90
N ILE A 76 -1.30 -2.65 -36.06
CA ILE A 76 -0.76 -1.33 -36.39
C ILE A 76 0.29 -1.58 -37.48
N ARG A 77 -0.01 -1.15 -38.71
CA ARG A 77 0.96 -1.12 -39.82
C ARG A 77 1.50 0.30 -39.89
N GLY A 78 2.61 0.55 -39.22
CA GLY A 78 3.29 1.84 -39.26
C GLY A 78 4.71 1.67 -38.74
N ASP A 79 5.63 2.44 -39.28
CA ASP A 79 7.02 2.44 -38.86
C ASP A 79 7.17 3.15 -37.51
N TRP A 80 8.09 2.65 -36.70
CA TRP A 80 8.38 3.24 -35.40
C TRP A 80 9.04 4.61 -35.60
N ILE A 81 8.37 5.66 -35.15
CA ILE A 81 8.97 6.99 -35.03
C ILE A 81 9.62 7.07 -33.67
N VAL A 82 10.95 7.08 -33.63
CA VAL A 82 11.73 7.32 -32.41
C VAL A 82 11.94 8.82 -32.30
N GLU A 83 11.32 9.46 -31.30
CA GLU A 83 11.59 10.86 -30.97
C GLU A 83 12.76 10.93 -29.97
N GLU A 84 13.83 11.62 -30.36
CA GLU A 84 14.97 11.88 -29.48
C GLU A 84 14.62 13.02 -28.51
N ILE A 85 14.63 12.70 -27.21
CA ILE A 85 14.55 13.69 -26.14
C ILE A 85 15.98 14.19 -25.89
N ARG A 86 16.24 15.47 -26.17
CA ARG A 86 17.49 16.13 -25.76
C ARG A 86 17.38 16.53 -24.28
N GLU A 87 18.36 16.11 -23.48
CA GLU A 87 18.58 16.59 -22.10
C GLU A 87 18.93 18.08 -22.06
#